data_AF-A0A1T4LL32-F1
#
_entry.id   AF-A0A1T4LL32-F1
#
_cell.length_a   1.000
_cell.length_b   1.000
_cell.length_c   1.000
_cell.angle_alpha   90.00
_cell.angle_beta   90.00
_cell.angle_gamma   90.00
#
_symmetry.space_group_name_H-M   'P 1'
#
loop_
_entity.id
_entity.type
_entity.pdbx_description
1 polymer ?
#
loop_
_entity_poly.entity_id
_entity_poly.type
_entity_poly.pdbx_seq_one_letter_code
_entity_poly.pdbx_strand_id
1 'polypeptide(L)'
;MAKNDLKKRGYKGFTLMEMLIVVAIIAVLVAIAIPVFSAQLNNAKVAADAANIRGGYAAATADVAGNKDAASGDTYYLKKDGTVTQTQSEGDFKTQGTASDAQDVAGQDLTWGADKSVTYTYNGSSITITIG
;
A
#
# COMPACT_ATOMS: atom_id res chain seq x y z
N MET A 1 56.75 31.68 35.99
CA MET A 1 56.86 31.05 34.66
C MET A 1 56.04 29.77 34.67
N ALA A 2 54.87 29.75 34.03
CA ALA A 2 54.11 28.53 33.76
C ALA A 2 53.95 28.40 32.25
N LYS A 3 54.58 27.38 31.65
CA LYS A 3 54.45 27.05 30.24
C LYS A 3 53.18 26.22 30.09
N ASN A 4 52.14 26.82 29.52
CA ASN A 4 50.93 26.09 29.13
C ASN A 4 51.19 25.47 27.75
N ASP A 5 51.68 24.23 27.74
CA ASP A 5 51.83 23.44 26.52
C ASP A 5 50.44 23.04 26.00
N LEU A 6 49.86 23.90 25.16
CA LEU A 6 48.68 23.62 24.35
C LEU A 6 49.00 22.47 23.39
N LYS A 7 48.81 21.24 23.89
CA LYS A 7 48.88 19.98 23.16
C LYS A 7 47.99 20.09 21.91
N LYS A 8 48.59 20.29 20.74
CA LYS A 8 47.89 20.31 19.45
C LYS A 8 47.16 18.96 19.28
N ARG A 9 45.86 18.94 19.56
CA ARG A 9 44.99 17.82 19.20
C ARG A 9 45.04 17.71 17.69
N GLY A 10 45.61 16.61 17.19
CA GLY A 10 45.70 16.34 15.76
C GLY A 10 44.30 16.18 15.19
N TYR A 11 43.77 17.26 14.60
CA TYR A 11 42.57 17.20 13.79
C TYR A 11 42.93 16.50 12.49
N LYS A 12 42.83 15.17 12.48
CA LYS A 12 42.75 14.38 11.24
C LYS A 12 41.38 14.68 10.62
N GLY A 13 41.33 15.71 9.78
CA GLY A 13 40.17 16.02 8.97
C GLY A 13 39.99 14.97 7.88
N PHE A 14 38.73 14.65 7.59
CA PHE A 14 38.33 13.76 6.49
C PHE A 14 38.83 14.34 5.15
N THR A 15 39.46 13.54 4.30
CA THR A 15 39.95 14.04 3.01
C THR A 15 38.78 14.18 2.02
N LEU A 16 38.85 15.16 1.13
CA LEU A 16 37.85 15.32 0.07
C LEU A 16 37.80 14.09 -0.86
N MET A 17 38.95 13.44 -1.09
CA MET A 17 39.02 12.20 -1.88
C MET A 17 38.28 11.04 -1.20
N GLU A 18 38.38 10.90 0.12
CA GLU A 18 37.65 9.87 0.86
C GLU A 18 36.13 10.07 0.78
N MET A 19 35.64 11.31 0.77
CA MET A 19 34.21 11.57 0.54
C MET A 19 33.79 11.35 -0.91
N LEU A 20 34.67 11.62 -1.89
CA LEU A 20 34.36 11.46 -3.31
C LEU A 20 34.11 9.98 -3.65
N ILE A 21 34.98 9.07 -3.20
CA ILE A 21 34.81 7.64 -3.47
C ILE A 21 33.55 7.07 -2.78
N VAL A 22 33.23 7.54 -1.57
CA VAL A 22 32.05 7.10 -0.82
C VAL A 22 30.77 7.50 -1.55
N VAL A 23 30.66 8.76 -2.00
CA VAL A 23 29.49 9.23 -2.74
C VAL A 23 29.35 8.49 -4.08
N ALA A 24 30.47 8.20 -4.75
CA ALA A 24 30.45 7.43 -6.01
C ALA A 24 29.87 6.02 -5.80
N ILE A 25 30.26 5.31 -4.74
CA ILE A 25 29.73 3.97 -4.44
C ILE A 25 28.25 4.05 -4.03
N ILE A 26 27.87 5.00 -3.19
CA ILE A 26 26.47 5.20 -2.78
C ILE A 26 25.58 5.49 -4.00
N ALA A 27 26.05 6.28 -4.96
CA ALA A 27 25.30 6.57 -6.18
C ALA A 27 24.96 5.29 -6.97
N VAL A 28 25.90 4.35 -7.09
CA VAL A 28 25.68 3.06 -7.75
C VAL A 28 24.67 2.21 -6.99
N LEU A 29 24.79 2.14 -5.66
CA LEU A 29 23.86 1.38 -4.81
C LEU A 29 22.43 1.93 -4.90
N VAL A 30 22.28 3.26 -4.81
CA VAL A 30 20.98 3.94 -4.86
C VAL A 30 20.32 3.76 -6.23
N ALA A 31 21.09 3.77 -7.32
CA ALA A 31 20.56 3.56 -8.67
C ALA A 31 19.84 2.21 -8.84
N ILE A 32 20.30 1.14 -8.16
CA ILE A 32 19.67 -0.19 -8.17
C ILE A 32 18.60 -0.29 -7.07
N ALA A 33 18.87 0.27 -5.89
CA ALA A 33 17.99 0.12 -4.74
C ALA A 33 16.63 0.80 -4.92
N ILE A 34 16.57 2.01 -5.50
CA ILE A 34 15.32 2.74 -5.69
C ILE A 34 14.29 1.97 -6.53
N PRO A 35 14.59 1.50 -7.75
CA PRO A 35 13.59 0.79 -8.57
C PRO A 35 13.15 -0.53 -7.93
N VAL A 36 14.10 -1.28 -7.36
CA VAL A 36 13.80 -2.57 -6.70
C VAL A 36 12.91 -2.36 -5.46
N PHE A 37 13.26 -1.41 -4.60
CA PHE A 37 12.48 -1.13 -3.40
C PHE A 37 11.09 -0.58 -3.74
N SER A 38 10.98 0.28 -4.74
CA SER A 38 9.69 0.82 -5.19
C SER A 38 8.76 -0.29 -5.71
N ALA A 39 9.30 -1.24 -6.48
CA ALA A 39 8.54 -2.39 -6.95
C ALA A 39 8.10 -3.31 -5.80
N GLN A 40 8.99 -3.59 -4.84
CA GLN A 40 8.65 -4.40 -3.67
C GLN A 40 7.60 -3.73 -2.78
N LEU A 41 7.69 -2.41 -2.58
CA LEU A 41 6.71 -1.65 -1.83
C LEU A 41 5.34 -1.69 -2.52
N ASN A 42 5.30 -1.57 -3.86
CA ASN A 42 4.06 -1.74 -4.61
C ASN A 42 3.46 -3.14 -4.43
N ASN A 43 4.27 -4.19 -4.55
CA ASN A 43 3.80 -5.57 -4.38
C ASN A 43 3.26 -5.83 -2.97
N ALA A 44 3.91 -5.29 -1.94
CA ALA A 44 3.41 -5.36 -0.57
C ALA A 44 2.07 -4.65 -0.40
N LYS A 45 1.89 -3.48 -1.02
CA LYS A 45 0.62 -2.76 -1.02
C LYS A 45 -0.47 -3.52 -1.78
N VAL A 46 -0.17 -4.07 -2.96
CA VAL A 46 -1.11 -4.91 -3.73
C VAL A 46 -1.56 -6.13 -2.93
N ALA A 47 -0.64 -6.81 -2.24
CA ALA A 47 -0.99 -7.95 -1.39
C ALA A 47 -1.89 -7.54 -0.21
N ALA A 48 -1.61 -6.40 0.42
CA ALA A 48 -2.44 -5.86 1.49
C ALA A 48 -3.82 -5.43 0.99
N ASP A 49 -3.89 -4.76 -0.16
CA ASP A 49 -5.13 -4.36 -0.82
C ASP A 49 -5.97 -5.61 -1.14
N ALA A 50 -5.39 -6.64 -1.77
CA ALA A 50 -6.08 -7.89 -2.07
C ALA A 50 -6.66 -8.57 -0.82
N ALA A 51 -5.92 -8.55 0.30
CA ALA A 51 -6.40 -9.09 1.57
C ALA A 51 -7.57 -8.27 2.14
N ASN A 52 -7.48 -6.93 2.12
CA ASN A 52 -8.54 -6.04 2.56
C ASN A 52 -9.80 -6.16 1.70
N ILE A 53 -9.64 -6.25 0.38
CA ILE A 53 -10.73 -6.45 -0.58
C ILE A 53 -11.41 -7.81 -0.33
N ARG A 54 -10.62 -8.87 -0.11
CA ARG A 54 -11.17 -10.19 0.22
C ARG A 54 -11.94 -10.19 1.55
N GLY A 55 -11.43 -9.48 2.55
CA GLY A 55 -12.10 -9.29 3.83
C GLY A 55 -13.43 -8.55 3.68
N GLY A 56 -13.43 -7.47 2.89
CA GLY A 56 -14.65 -6.72 2.57
C GLY A 56 -15.68 -7.53 1.80
N TYR A 57 -15.25 -8.38 0.86
CA TYR A 57 -16.14 -9.30 0.17
C TYR A 57 -16.84 -10.26 1.13
N ALA A 58 -16.09 -10.83 2.08
CA ALA A 58 -16.66 -11.70 3.11
C ALA A 58 -17.63 -10.94 4.03
N ALA A 59 -17.30 -9.71 4.41
CA ALA A 59 -18.17 -8.85 5.21
C ALA A 59 -19.47 -8.49 4.47
N ALA A 60 -19.39 -8.12 3.19
CA ALA A 60 -20.57 -7.84 2.37
C ALA A 60 -21.45 -9.08 2.18
N THR A 61 -20.81 -10.25 2.00
CA THR A 61 -21.54 -11.53 1.93
C THR A 61 -22.28 -11.84 3.22
N ALA A 62 -21.64 -11.60 4.37
CA ALA A 62 -22.26 -11.80 5.67
C ALA A 62 -23.43 -10.83 5.93
N ASP A 63 -23.28 -9.56 5.53
CA ASP A 63 -24.34 -8.56 5.68
C ASP A 63 -25.57 -8.92 4.84
N VAL A 64 -25.37 -9.23 3.55
CA VAL A 64 -26.44 -9.68 2.65
C VAL A 64 -27.13 -10.94 3.17
N ALA A 65 -26.37 -11.92 3.69
CA ALA A 65 -26.95 -13.14 4.24
C ALA A 65 -27.77 -12.91 5.52
N GLY A 66 -27.39 -11.90 6.33
CA GLY A 66 -28.11 -11.52 7.55
C GLY A 66 -29.29 -10.58 7.32
N ASN A 67 -29.27 -9.81 6.24
CA ASN A 67 -30.25 -8.78 5.91
C ASN A 67 -31.39 -9.35 5.05
N LYS A 68 -32.60 -9.44 5.61
CA LYS A 68 -33.78 -9.96 4.89
C LYS A 68 -34.31 -9.02 3.81
N ASP A 69 -33.90 -7.76 3.84
CA ASP A 69 -34.30 -6.74 2.88
C ASP A 69 -33.23 -6.51 1.81
N ALA A 70 -32.13 -7.29 1.82
CA ALA A 70 -31.07 -7.18 0.83
C ALA A 70 -31.61 -7.41 -0.58
N ALA A 71 -31.43 -6.41 -1.44
CA ALA A 71 -31.96 -6.39 -2.79
C ALA A 71 -30.84 -6.45 -3.84
N SER A 72 -31.16 -7.01 -5.00
CA SER A 72 -30.25 -6.92 -6.14
C SER A 72 -30.00 -5.44 -6.50
N GLY A 73 -28.74 -5.05 -6.60
CA GLY A 73 -28.30 -3.67 -6.80
C GLY A 73 -27.70 -3.02 -5.55
N ASP A 74 -27.89 -3.61 -4.36
CA ASP A 74 -27.31 -3.08 -3.12
C ASP A 74 -25.79 -3.01 -3.24
N THR A 75 -25.24 -1.85 -2.93
CA THR A 75 -23.81 -1.56 -3.06
C THR A 75 -23.22 -1.25 -1.70
N TYR A 76 -22.15 -1.97 -1.37
CA TYR A 76 -21.41 -1.85 -0.13
C TYR A 76 -20.03 -1.27 -0.40
N TYR A 77 -19.60 -0.33 0.42
CA TYR A 77 -18.32 0.36 0.33
C TYR A 77 -17.38 -0.15 1.42
N LEU A 78 -16.15 -0.51 1.05
CA LEU A 78 -15.13 -0.96 2.00
C LEU A 78 -14.66 0.20 2.87
N LYS A 79 -14.64 0.00 4.19
CA LYS A 79 -14.12 0.96 5.18
C LYS A 79 -12.69 0.60 5.57
N LYS A 80 -11.96 1.59 6.09
CA LYS A 80 -10.56 1.41 6.53
C LYS A 80 -10.39 0.46 7.72
N ASP A 81 -11.45 0.24 8.50
CA ASP A 81 -11.48 -0.72 9.60
C ASP A 81 -11.80 -2.16 9.12
N GLY A 82 -12.00 -2.37 7.81
CA GLY A 82 -12.34 -3.66 7.23
C GLY A 82 -13.83 -3.99 7.22
N THR A 83 -14.68 -3.12 7.77
CA THR A 83 -16.14 -3.25 7.66
C THR A 83 -16.64 -2.79 6.29
N VAL A 84 -17.91 -3.08 6.00
CA VAL A 84 -18.59 -2.57 4.80
C VAL A 84 -19.88 -1.87 5.19
N THR A 85 -20.25 -0.81 4.48
CA THR A 85 -21.54 -0.14 4.67
C THR A 85 -22.14 0.28 3.34
N GLN A 86 -23.46 0.48 3.29
CA GLN A 86 -24.16 0.97 2.09
C GLN A 86 -24.09 2.49 1.89
N THR A 87 -23.29 3.19 2.69
CA THR A 87 -23.14 4.65 2.60
C THR A 87 -21.72 5.00 2.23
N GLN A 88 -21.53 5.67 1.10
CA GLN A 88 -20.22 6.15 0.69
C GLN A 88 -19.72 7.28 1.61
N SER A 89 -18.42 7.28 1.91
CA SER A 89 -17.76 8.37 2.61
C SER A 89 -16.41 8.68 1.97
N GLU A 90 -15.93 9.93 2.10
CA GLU A 90 -14.57 10.31 1.69
C GLU A 90 -13.48 9.53 2.44
N GLY A 91 -13.80 9.04 3.64
CA GLY A 91 -12.88 8.28 4.48
C GLY A 91 -12.75 6.80 4.15
N ASP A 92 -13.44 6.32 3.12
CA ASP A 92 -13.51 4.91 2.75
C ASP A 92 -12.13 4.35 2.37
N PHE A 93 -12.03 3.03 2.39
CA PHE A 93 -10.82 2.37 1.97
C PHE A 93 -10.57 2.66 0.48
N LYS A 94 -9.31 2.97 0.18
CA LYS A 94 -8.82 3.08 -1.17
C LYS A 94 -7.57 2.23 -1.33
N THR A 95 -7.43 1.62 -2.49
CA THR A 95 -6.24 0.85 -2.84
C THR A 95 -4.98 1.71 -2.72
N GLN A 96 -3.89 1.11 -2.29
CA GLN A 96 -2.62 1.79 -2.07
C GLN A 96 -1.59 1.44 -3.15
N GLY A 97 -1.66 0.22 -3.66
CA GLY A 97 -0.80 -0.29 -4.71
C GLY A 97 -1.48 -0.27 -6.07
N THR A 98 -0.68 -0.47 -7.11
CA THR A 98 -1.14 -0.67 -8.48
C THR A 98 -0.94 -2.13 -8.85
N ALA A 99 -2.04 -2.84 -9.09
CA ALA A 99 -2.05 -4.19 -9.64
C ALA A 99 -2.26 -4.10 -11.16
N SER A 100 -1.15 -4.10 -11.90
CA SER A 100 -1.17 -4.09 -13.37
C SER A 100 -1.55 -5.45 -13.96
N ASP A 101 -1.21 -6.53 -13.26
CA ASP A 101 -1.61 -7.89 -13.61
C ASP A 101 -2.84 -8.31 -12.79
N ALA A 102 -3.69 -9.14 -13.38
CA ALA A 102 -4.88 -9.65 -12.72
C ALA A 102 -4.53 -10.40 -11.42
N GLN A 103 -5.21 -10.04 -10.33
CA GLN A 103 -5.12 -10.71 -9.04
C GLN A 103 -6.43 -11.43 -8.77
N ASP A 104 -6.38 -12.73 -8.44
CA ASP A 104 -7.55 -13.46 -7.97
C ASP A 104 -7.90 -13.04 -6.53
N VAL A 105 -9.01 -12.34 -6.40
CA VAL A 105 -9.59 -11.92 -5.12
C VAL A 105 -11.00 -12.48 -5.02
N ALA A 106 -11.17 -13.50 -4.18
CA ALA A 106 -12.45 -14.15 -3.93
C ALA A 106 -13.09 -14.78 -5.20
N GLY A 107 -12.26 -15.31 -6.10
CA GLY A 107 -12.70 -15.94 -7.34
C GLY A 107 -12.98 -14.94 -8.46
N GLN A 108 -12.55 -13.68 -8.30
CA GLN A 108 -12.68 -12.62 -9.29
C GLN A 108 -11.29 -12.09 -9.64
N ASP A 109 -10.96 -12.10 -10.93
CA ASP A 109 -9.72 -11.54 -11.45
C ASP A 109 -9.85 -10.01 -11.53
N LEU A 110 -9.08 -9.31 -10.71
CA LEU A 110 -9.15 -7.86 -10.55
C LEU A 110 -7.81 -7.20 -10.86
N THR A 111 -7.87 -6.04 -11.52
CA THR A 111 -6.74 -5.11 -11.70
C THR A 111 -7.12 -3.76 -11.14
N TRP A 112 -6.18 -3.01 -10.58
CA TRP A 112 -6.46 -1.70 -10.02
C TRP A 112 -5.25 -0.77 -10.03
N GLY A 113 -5.52 0.54 -10.03
CA GLY A 113 -4.52 1.56 -9.71
C GLY A 113 -4.48 1.86 -8.22
N ALA A 114 -3.53 2.70 -7.81
CA ALA A 114 -3.56 3.33 -6.48
C ALA A 114 -4.69 4.38 -6.38
N ASP A 115 -5.13 4.65 -5.15
CA ASP A 115 -6.20 5.58 -4.78
C ASP A 115 -7.57 5.26 -5.40
N LYS A 116 -7.84 3.98 -5.68
CA LYS A 116 -9.10 3.52 -6.26
C LYS A 116 -10.07 3.02 -5.19
N SER A 117 -11.35 3.32 -5.38
CA SER A 117 -12.40 2.93 -4.43
C SER A 117 -12.85 1.50 -4.69
N VAL A 118 -13.15 0.76 -3.63
CA VAL A 118 -13.60 -0.64 -3.72
C VAL A 118 -15.07 -0.72 -3.33
N THR A 119 -15.88 -1.32 -4.20
CA THR A 119 -17.30 -1.56 -3.95
C THR A 119 -17.68 -3.02 -4.18
N TYR A 120 -18.71 -3.46 -3.45
CA TYR A 120 -19.30 -4.79 -3.56
C TYR A 120 -20.77 -4.63 -3.91
N THR A 121 -21.18 -5.14 -5.07
CA THR A 121 -22.58 -5.06 -5.51
C THR A 121 -23.23 -6.43 -5.44
N TYR A 122 -24.32 -6.54 -4.68
CA TYR A 122 -25.11 -7.76 -4.62
C TYR A 122 -26.04 -7.86 -5.83
N ASN A 123 -25.98 -8.95 -6.58
CA ASN A 123 -26.79 -9.18 -7.78
C ASN A 123 -27.94 -10.17 -7.54
N GLY A 124 -28.41 -10.32 -6.30
CA GLY A 124 -29.49 -11.25 -5.95
C GLY A 124 -29.07 -12.73 -5.81
N SER A 125 -27.82 -13.07 -6.11
CA SER A 125 -27.28 -14.42 -5.94
C SER A 125 -25.78 -14.45 -5.64
N SER A 126 -25.04 -13.45 -6.12
CA SER A 126 -23.62 -13.30 -5.88
C SER A 126 -23.26 -11.84 -5.64
N ILE A 127 -22.04 -11.61 -5.14
CA ILE A 127 -21.48 -10.27 -4.98
C ILE A 127 -20.42 -10.07 -6.07
N THR A 128 -20.44 -8.94 -6.75
CA THR A 128 -19.41 -8.52 -7.69
C THR A 128 -18.54 -7.44 -7.06
N ILE A 129 -17.22 -7.60 -7.15
CA ILE A 129 -16.25 -6.61 -6.70
C ILE A 129 -15.97 -5.65 -7.86
N THR A 130 -16.08 -4.35 -7.60
CA THR A 130 -15.71 -3.31 -8.58
C THR A 130 -14.66 -2.39 -7.95
N ILE A 131 -13.63 -2.05 -8.72
CA ILE A 131 -12.58 -1.12 -8.31
C ILE A 131 -12.54 0.03 -9.33
N GLY A 132 -12.74 1.26 -8.86
CA GLY A 132 -12.90 2.46 -9.70
C GLY A 132 -11.82 3.51 -9.47
#